data_AF-A0A2H3JGH9-F1
#
_entry.id   AF-A0A2H3JGH9-F1
#
_cell.length_a   1.000
_cell.length_b   1.000
_cell.length_c   1.000
_cell.angle_alpha   90.00
_cell.angle_beta   90.00
_cell.angle_gamma   90.00
#
_symmetry.space_group_name_H-M   'P 1'
#
loop_
_entity.id
_entity.type
_entity.pdbx_description
1 polymer ?
#
loop_
_entity_poly.entity_id
_entity_poly.type
_entity_poly.pdbx_seq_one_letter_code
_entity_poly.pdbx_strand_id
1 'polypeptide(L)'
;MIVVIKRWASNSRLNDPAGRETGRVSFSSYTLVVMTIGLLQMRGLLPNLQHDLYKVPRNRFDSYMFWAYSSQANKQRGGDAVKVLCDLRFRHGDDFEPKSIPPLRDALIDWFRYWADAHDYSQVLSIRHGGLITKRKLVRDMAYMLPRPPQTVFVNAREQVHLERLLSDEFEKSEEADYEDFGLAKAPRRVRSAAADNAVARAAMDEDDNDDRLLAALDYEDTKRKTTPPKEAAGPDADFDPIAHIGLDIKERWKHARLCVGDPFIRHKNLASPIAHYILDDFQKKCREAATFLEEGGPIDWLLKSKSELKSMNRRERNSSSHTQRQPRSRHRMDPELSPEATAT
;
A
#
# COMPACT_ATOMS: atom_id res chain seq x y z
N MET A 1 -3.36 0.66 -16.18
CA MET A 1 -4.31 0.04 -15.23
C MET A 1 -4.46 0.82 -13.91
N ILE A 2 -3.40 0.98 -13.10
CA ILE A 2 -3.45 1.70 -11.81
C ILE A 2 -4.07 3.11 -11.92
N VAL A 3 -3.69 3.88 -12.94
CA VAL A 3 -4.23 5.23 -13.19
C VAL A 3 -5.75 5.19 -13.34
N VAL A 4 -6.28 4.24 -14.13
CA VAL A 4 -7.72 4.05 -14.34
C VAL A 4 -8.43 3.71 -13.04
N ILE A 5 -7.89 2.77 -12.26
CA ILE A 5 -8.47 2.35 -10.97
C ILE A 5 -8.49 3.50 -9.97
N LYS A 6 -7.38 4.25 -9.83
CA LYS A 6 -7.30 5.41 -8.93
C LYS A 6 -8.34 6.47 -9.29
N ARG A 7 -8.46 6.78 -10.58
CA ARG A 7 -9.41 7.80 -11.07
C ARG A 7 -10.86 7.34 -10.92
N TRP A 8 -11.16 6.10 -11.27
CA TRP A 8 -12.47 5.48 -11.03
C TRP A 8 -12.86 5.49 -9.55
N ALA A 9 -11.94 5.10 -8.66
CA ALA A 9 -12.21 5.07 -7.23
C ALA A 9 -12.44 6.48 -6.67
N SER A 10 -11.66 7.47 -7.11
CA SER A 10 -11.87 8.88 -6.75
C SER A 10 -13.24 9.38 -7.22
N ASN A 11 -13.59 9.19 -8.50
CA ASN A 11 -14.90 9.56 -9.05
C ASN A 11 -16.07 8.86 -8.33
N SER A 12 -15.83 7.65 -7.85
CA SER A 12 -16.81 6.86 -7.08
C SER A 12 -16.86 7.23 -5.59
N ARG A 13 -15.97 8.11 -5.11
CA ARG A 13 -15.76 8.47 -3.69
C ARG A 13 -15.32 7.29 -2.81
N LEU A 14 -14.57 6.37 -3.41
CA LEU A 14 -13.96 5.22 -2.77
C LEU A 14 -12.45 5.43 -2.52
N ASN A 15 -11.91 6.61 -2.84
CA ASN A 15 -10.51 7.00 -2.62
C ASN A 15 -10.41 8.33 -1.86
N ASP A 16 -10.85 8.31 -0.59
CA ASP A 16 -10.87 9.44 0.35
C ASP A 16 -10.45 8.93 1.73
N PRO A 17 -9.14 8.71 1.97
CA PRO A 17 -8.64 8.14 3.22
C PRO A 17 -8.81 9.09 4.42
N ALA A 18 -9.04 10.38 4.17
CA ALA A 18 -9.27 11.38 5.21
C ALA A 18 -10.78 11.62 5.46
N GLY A 19 -11.66 11.05 4.64
CA GLY A 19 -13.10 11.29 4.70
C GLY A 19 -13.49 12.75 4.47
N ARG A 20 -12.70 13.53 3.71
CA ARG A 20 -12.92 14.97 3.52
C ARG A 20 -14.18 15.26 2.71
N GLU A 21 -14.49 14.44 1.71
CA GLU A 21 -15.61 14.70 0.79
C GLU A 21 -16.93 14.12 1.30
N THR A 22 -16.87 12.98 1.97
CA THR A 22 -18.07 12.22 2.36
C THR A 22 -18.29 12.17 3.87
N GLY A 23 -17.33 12.63 4.67
CA GLY A 23 -17.29 12.37 6.11
C GLY A 23 -16.98 10.90 6.46
N ARG A 24 -16.67 10.06 5.45
CA ARG A 24 -16.48 8.62 5.60
C ARG A 24 -15.11 8.23 5.06
N VAL A 25 -14.32 7.57 5.89
CA VAL A 25 -13.01 7.08 5.49
C VAL A 25 -13.18 5.93 4.49
N SER A 26 -12.52 6.04 3.34
CA SER A 26 -12.47 4.99 2.32
C SER A 26 -11.03 4.61 1.98
N PHE A 27 -10.79 4.01 0.82
CA PHE A 27 -9.46 3.51 0.47
C PHE A 27 -8.47 4.67 0.31
N SER A 28 -7.19 4.40 0.60
CA SER A 28 -6.12 5.26 0.14
C SER A 28 -5.68 4.85 -1.28
N SER A 29 -5.08 5.77 -2.02
CA SER A 29 -4.45 5.45 -3.31
C SER A 29 -3.39 4.35 -3.17
N TYR A 30 -2.66 4.34 -2.06
CA TYR A 30 -1.66 3.32 -1.77
C TYR A 30 -2.31 1.93 -1.57
N THR A 31 -3.41 1.86 -0.82
CA THR A 31 -4.18 0.60 -0.63
C THR A 31 -4.62 0.03 -1.99
N LEU A 32 -5.17 0.86 -2.88
CA LEU A 32 -5.60 0.45 -4.22
C LEU A 32 -4.44 -0.05 -5.10
N VAL A 33 -3.27 0.59 -5.01
CA VAL A 33 -2.06 0.15 -5.70
C VAL A 33 -1.63 -1.22 -5.22
N VAL A 34 -1.55 -1.43 -3.89
CA VAL A 34 -1.17 -2.74 -3.31
C VAL A 34 -2.18 -3.82 -3.67
N MET A 35 -3.48 -3.51 -3.65
CA MET A 35 -4.54 -4.40 -4.13
C MET A 35 -4.33 -4.82 -5.59
N THR A 36 -3.98 -3.85 -6.45
CA THR A 36 -3.75 -4.09 -7.88
C THR A 36 -2.50 -4.93 -8.09
N ILE A 37 -1.37 -4.60 -7.46
CA ILE A 37 -0.13 -5.38 -7.56
C ILE A 37 -0.35 -6.82 -7.08
N GLY A 38 -1.03 -7.01 -5.96
CA GLY A 38 -1.28 -8.34 -5.41
C GLY A 38 -2.14 -9.21 -6.32
N LEU A 39 -3.18 -8.66 -6.95
CA LEU A 39 -3.95 -9.39 -7.95
C LEU A 39 -3.07 -9.76 -9.16
N LEU A 40 -2.30 -8.81 -9.69
CA LEU A 40 -1.43 -9.07 -10.84
C LEU A 40 -0.37 -10.15 -10.54
N GLN A 41 0.17 -10.18 -9.32
CA GLN A 41 1.06 -11.26 -8.88
C GLN A 41 0.35 -12.62 -8.84
N MET A 42 -0.88 -12.68 -8.31
CA MET A 42 -1.67 -13.92 -8.31
C MET A 42 -1.99 -14.42 -9.72
N ARG A 43 -2.12 -13.51 -10.69
CA ARG A 43 -2.33 -13.85 -12.11
C ARG A 43 -1.02 -14.19 -12.85
N GLY A 44 0.14 -14.09 -12.19
CA GLY A 44 1.45 -14.29 -12.83
C GLY A 44 1.81 -13.19 -13.83
N LEU A 45 1.22 -11.99 -13.68
CA LEU A 45 1.49 -10.82 -14.52
C LEU A 45 2.55 -9.90 -13.92
N LEU A 46 2.85 -10.05 -12.63
CA LEU A 46 3.96 -9.38 -11.96
C LEU A 46 4.75 -10.40 -11.12
N PRO A 47 6.06 -10.21 -10.95
CA PRO A 47 6.86 -11.04 -10.06
C PRO A 47 6.60 -10.68 -8.59
N ASN A 48 6.90 -11.61 -7.69
CA ASN A 48 7.06 -11.29 -6.29
C ASN A 48 8.51 -10.89 -6.01
N LEU A 49 8.79 -9.58 -6.04
CA LEU A 49 10.11 -9.01 -5.76
C LEU A 49 10.59 -9.23 -4.32
N GLN A 50 9.70 -9.60 -3.39
CA GLN A 50 10.06 -9.85 -1.99
C GLN A 50 10.09 -11.35 -1.63
N HIS A 51 9.98 -12.23 -2.62
CA HIS A 51 10.06 -13.66 -2.39
C HIS A 51 11.43 -14.04 -1.82
N ASP A 52 11.43 -14.93 -0.80
CA ASP A 52 12.63 -15.51 -0.21
C ASP A 52 13.68 -14.54 0.37
N LEU A 53 13.30 -13.30 0.68
CA LEU A 53 14.21 -12.33 1.33
C LEU A 53 14.60 -12.70 2.77
N TYR A 54 13.89 -13.64 3.40
CA TYR A 54 14.20 -14.13 4.74
C TYR A 54 15.42 -15.06 4.77
N LYS A 55 15.85 -15.59 3.62
CA LYS A 55 17.08 -16.41 3.48
C LYS A 55 18.35 -15.58 3.47
N VAL A 56 18.22 -14.25 3.35
CA VAL A 56 19.34 -13.32 3.30
C VAL A 56 19.82 -13.05 4.74
N PRO A 57 21.07 -13.39 5.11
CA PRO A 57 21.59 -13.28 6.47
C PRO A 57 21.47 -11.87 7.04
N ARG A 58 21.04 -11.71 8.30
CA ARG A 58 20.83 -10.39 8.94
C ARG A 58 22.12 -9.56 9.09
N ASN A 59 23.28 -10.21 9.15
CA ASN A 59 24.56 -9.60 9.49
C ASN A 59 25.20 -8.71 8.39
N ARG A 60 24.54 -8.52 7.24
CA ARG A 60 25.08 -7.70 6.13
C ARG A 60 24.20 -6.51 5.69
N PHE A 61 23.09 -6.21 6.38
CA PHE A 61 22.04 -5.35 5.80
C PHE A 61 21.47 -4.26 6.71
N ASP A 62 22.27 -3.70 7.63
CA ASP A 62 21.87 -2.50 8.38
C ASP A 62 21.50 -1.32 7.46
N SER A 63 21.95 -1.31 6.20
CA SER A 63 21.65 -0.24 5.23
C SER A 63 20.23 -0.25 4.63
N TYR A 64 19.50 -1.38 4.68
CA TYR A 64 18.16 -1.51 4.04
C TYR A 64 17.01 -1.61 5.04
N MET A 65 17.31 -1.53 6.33
CA MET A 65 16.32 -1.48 7.38
C MET A 65 16.34 -0.09 7.99
N PHE A 66 15.18 0.53 8.11
CA PHE A 66 15.06 1.80 8.83
C PHE A 66 13.92 1.74 9.82
N TRP A 67 14.05 2.51 10.89
CA TRP A 67 13.01 2.65 11.90
C TRP A 67 12.12 3.84 11.53
N ALA A 68 10.87 3.57 11.19
CA ALA A 68 9.85 4.59 11.02
C ALA A 68 9.15 4.86 12.36
N TYR A 69 8.88 6.12 12.67
CA TYR A 69 8.09 6.47 13.85
C TYR A 69 6.60 6.32 13.54
N SER A 70 5.88 5.57 14.36
CA SER A 70 4.42 5.46 14.27
C SER A 70 3.75 6.50 15.16
N SER A 71 3.14 7.51 14.55
CA SER A 71 2.36 8.53 15.25
C SER A 71 1.05 7.98 15.85
N GLN A 72 0.56 6.84 15.37
CA GLN A 72 -0.69 6.23 15.84
C GLN A 72 -0.60 5.68 17.26
N ALA A 73 0.56 5.23 17.72
CA ALA A 73 0.72 4.74 19.08
C ALA A 73 0.65 5.87 20.14
N ASN A 74 0.94 7.11 19.72
CA ASN A 74 1.19 8.21 20.64
C ASN A 74 -0.09 9.00 21.01
N LYS A 75 -1.06 9.11 20.09
CA LYS A 75 -2.23 10.02 20.25
C LYS A 75 -3.19 9.71 21.40
N GLN A 76 -3.21 8.50 21.96
CA GLN A 76 -4.21 8.13 22.98
C GLN A 76 -3.67 8.01 24.41
N ARG A 77 -2.35 8.00 24.63
CA ARG A 77 -1.80 7.72 25.98
C ARG A 77 -0.63 8.60 26.41
N GLY A 78 -0.18 9.55 25.60
CA GLY A 78 1.02 10.34 25.92
C GLY A 78 2.27 9.47 26.08
N GLY A 79 2.27 8.28 25.47
CA GLY A 79 3.38 7.33 25.51
C GLY A 79 4.41 7.60 24.42
N ASP A 80 5.64 7.13 24.62
CA ASP A 80 6.73 7.33 23.67
C ASP A 80 6.39 6.85 22.25
N ALA A 81 6.94 7.55 21.26
CA ALA A 81 6.75 7.20 19.86
C ALA A 81 7.27 5.78 19.59
N VAL A 82 6.38 4.89 19.14
CA VAL A 82 6.77 3.52 18.81
C VAL A 82 7.53 3.51 17.48
N LYS A 83 8.78 3.03 17.53
CA LYS A 83 9.59 2.78 16.34
C LYS A 83 9.17 1.47 15.69
N VAL A 84 8.96 1.51 14.38
CA VAL A 84 8.55 0.38 13.56
C VAL A 84 9.66 0.07 12.57
N LEU A 85 10.16 -1.16 12.58
CA LEU A 85 11.19 -1.60 11.63
C LEU A 85 10.58 -1.83 10.25
N CYS A 86 11.06 -1.08 9.27
CA CYS A 86 10.71 -1.20 7.86
C CYS A 86 11.80 -1.96 7.10
N ASP A 87 11.43 -3.01 6.37
CA ASP A 87 12.34 -3.84 5.58
C ASP A 87 12.21 -3.48 4.09
N LEU A 88 13.08 -2.61 3.58
CA LEU A 88 13.05 -2.08 2.22
C LEU A 88 13.66 -3.02 1.17
N ARG A 89 14.08 -4.22 1.55
CA ARG A 89 14.70 -5.14 0.60
C ARG A 89 13.68 -5.60 -0.43
N PHE A 90 14.10 -5.65 -1.69
CA PHE A 90 13.42 -6.26 -2.83
C PHE A 90 14.47 -6.74 -3.83
N ARG A 91 14.11 -7.72 -4.64
CA ARG A 91 14.92 -8.19 -5.77
C ARG A 91 14.63 -7.33 -6.99
N HIS A 92 15.60 -7.23 -7.89
CA HIS A 92 15.33 -6.75 -9.24
C HIS A 92 14.56 -7.83 -10.01
N GLY A 93 13.61 -7.41 -10.83
CA GLY A 93 12.73 -8.29 -11.60
C GLY A 93 13.29 -8.63 -12.98
N ASP A 94 14.61 -8.63 -13.13
CA ASP A 94 15.28 -8.57 -14.45
C ASP A 94 14.99 -9.80 -15.31
N ASP A 95 14.82 -10.97 -14.69
CA ASP A 95 14.51 -12.23 -15.38
C ASP A 95 13.00 -12.54 -15.47
N PHE A 96 12.14 -11.61 -15.05
CA PHE A 96 10.69 -11.87 -15.06
C PHE A 96 10.09 -11.54 -16.42
N GLU A 97 9.54 -12.57 -17.07
CA GLU A 97 8.72 -12.43 -18.27
C GLU A 97 7.30 -12.92 -17.99
N PRO A 98 6.27 -12.06 -18.10
CA PRO A 98 4.88 -12.49 -17.97
C PRO A 98 4.50 -13.36 -19.17
N LYS A 99 3.88 -14.52 -18.93
CA LYS A 99 3.50 -15.48 -19.99
C LYS A 99 2.62 -14.87 -21.10
N SER A 100 1.72 -13.98 -20.71
CA SER A 100 0.83 -13.27 -21.63
C SER A 100 0.29 -12.04 -20.92
N ILE A 101 0.37 -10.88 -21.56
CA ILE A 101 -0.18 -9.64 -21.03
C ILE A 101 -1.58 -9.45 -21.62
N PRO A 102 -2.65 -9.54 -20.82
CA PRO A 102 -4.00 -9.34 -21.32
C PRO A 102 -4.20 -7.89 -21.78
N PRO A 103 -5.10 -7.64 -22.75
CA PRO A 103 -5.53 -6.29 -23.07
C PRO A 103 -6.00 -5.52 -21.82
N LEU A 104 -5.76 -4.20 -21.79
CA LEU A 104 -6.09 -3.37 -20.63
C LEU A 104 -7.56 -3.50 -20.19
N ARG A 105 -8.49 -3.60 -21.15
CA ARG A 105 -9.92 -3.81 -20.89
C ARG A 105 -10.15 -5.08 -20.09
N ASP A 106 -9.58 -6.19 -20.54
CA ASP A 106 -9.78 -7.51 -19.93
C ASP A 106 -9.14 -7.55 -18.54
N ALA A 107 -7.97 -6.93 -18.37
CA ALA A 107 -7.33 -6.79 -17.07
C ALA A 107 -8.18 -5.96 -16.08
N LEU A 108 -8.86 -4.92 -16.55
CA LEU A 108 -9.77 -4.12 -15.72
C LEU A 108 -11.03 -4.90 -15.36
N ILE A 109 -11.64 -5.62 -16.31
CA ILE A 109 -12.79 -6.51 -16.05
C ILE A 109 -12.41 -7.55 -14.99
N ASP A 110 -11.26 -8.21 -15.15
CA ASP A 110 -10.76 -9.19 -14.19
C ASP A 110 -10.58 -8.57 -12.80
N TRP A 111 -9.99 -7.38 -12.72
CA TRP A 111 -9.81 -6.67 -11.45
C TRP A 111 -11.15 -6.35 -10.77
N PHE A 112 -12.11 -5.80 -11.51
CA PHE A 112 -13.42 -5.48 -10.96
C PHE A 112 -14.18 -6.73 -10.54
N ARG A 113 -14.17 -7.81 -11.34
CA ARG A 113 -14.81 -9.08 -10.99
C ARG A 113 -14.20 -9.73 -9.77
N TYR A 114 -12.87 -9.72 -9.70
CA TYR A 114 -12.15 -10.27 -8.56
C TYR A 114 -12.58 -9.59 -7.25
N TRP A 115 -12.57 -8.26 -7.23
CA TRP A 115 -12.92 -7.49 -6.03
C TRP A 115 -14.43 -7.36 -5.78
N ALA A 116 -15.29 -7.61 -6.76
CA ALA A 116 -16.73 -7.64 -6.56
C ALA A 116 -17.17 -8.95 -5.88
N ASP A 117 -16.70 -10.09 -6.39
CA ASP A 117 -17.32 -11.39 -6.14
C ASP A 117 -16.34 -12.52 -5.84
N ALA A 118 -15.10 -12.49 -6.36
CA ALA A 118 -14.21 -13.66 -6.29
C ALA A 118 -13.20 -13.63 -5.13
N HIS A 119 -12.90 -12.47 -4.57
CA HIS A 119 -11.92 -12.34 -3.47
C HIS A 119 -12.44 -13.04 -2.20
N ASP A 120 -11.64 -13.94 -1.63
CA ASP A 120 -11.89 -14.53 -0.33
C ASP A 120 -11.49 -13.55 0.79
N TYR A 121 -12.47 -12.79 1.28
CA TYR A 121 -12.33 -11.80 2.35
C TYR A 121 -11.91 -12.39 3.71
N SER A 122 -11.89 -13.71 3.86
CA SER A 122 -11.30 -14.35 5.05
C SER A 122 -9.76 -14.37 5.02
N GLN A 123 -9.16 -14.12 3.84
CA GLN A 123 -7.73 -14.13 3.60
C GLN A 123 -7.12 -12.73 3.64
N VAL A 124 -5.79 -12.70 3.61
CA VAL A 124 -4.98 -11.49 3.56
C VAL A 124 -4.32 -11.41 2.20
N LEU A 125 -4.55 -10.31 1.47
CA LEU A 125 -3.73 -10.00 0.31
C LEU A 125 -2.38 -9.45 0.78
N SER A 126 -1.29 -10.10 0.39
CA SER A 126 0.07 -9.68 0.72
C SER A 126 0.99 -9.82 -0.48
N ILE A 127 1.41 -8.68 -1.04
CA ILE A 127 2.32 -8.66 -2.18
C ILE A 127 3.70 -9.23 -1.83
N ARG A 128 4.09 -9.15 -0.55
CA ARG A 128 5.30 -9.77 -0.01
C ARG A 128 5.29 -11.30 -0.14
N HIS A 129 4.11 -11.89 0.01
CA HIS A 129 3.92 -13.34 -0.11
C HIS A 129 3.48 -13.75 -1.53
N GLY A 130 3.34 -12.79 -2.45
CA GLY A 130 2.96 -13.02 -3.84
C GLY A 130 1.47 -13.27 -4.05
N GLY A 131 0.60 -12.84 -3.12
CA GLY A 131 -0.84 -13.03 -3.26
C GLY A 131 -1.55 -13.25 -1.94
N LEU A 132 -2.52 -14.16 -1.93
CA LEU A 132 -3.33 -14.45 -0.74
C LEU A 132 -2.62 -15.37 0.24
N ILE A 133 -2.72 -15.05 1.52
CA ILE A 133 -2.31 -15.90 2.63
C ILE A 133 -3.40 -15.95 3.70
N THR A 134 -3.41 -17.01 4.49
CA THR A 134 -4.31 -17.09 5.64
C THR A 134 -3.89 -16.11 6.73
N LYS A 135 -4.85 -15.56 7.48
CA LYS A 135 -4.58 -14.74 8.68
C LYS A 135 -3.65 -15.48 9.67
N ARG A 136 -3.81 -16.81 9.80
CA ARG A 136 -2.94 -17.66 10.63
C ARG A 136 -1.49 -17.66 10.15
N LYS A 137 -1.26 -17.80 8.84
CA LYS A 137 0.10 -17.75 8.27
C LYS A 137 0.75 -16.39 8.52
N LEU A 138 0.01 -15.30 8.28
CA LEU A 138 0.49 -13.94 8.55
C LEU A 138 0.96 -13.79 10.01
N VAL A 139 0.13 -14.21 10.98
CA VAL A 139 0.46 -14.13 12.40
C VAL A 139 1.70 -14.96 12.76
N ARG A 140 1.86 -16.13 12.15
CA ARG A 140 3.05 -16.97 12.33
C ARG A 140 4.29 -16.28 11.77
N ASP A 141 4.21 -15.72 10.57
CA ASP A 141 5.34 -15.06 9.90
C ASP A 141 5.75 -13.76 10.62
N MET A 142 4.82 -13.09 11.29
CA MET A 142 5.10 -11.97 12.19
C MET A 142 5.85 -12.40 13.46
N ALA A 143 5.52 -13.54 14.04
CA ALA A 143 6.13 -14.02 15.28
C ALA A 143 7.64 -14.27 15.15
N TYR A 144 8.12 -14.66 13.96
CA TYR A 144 9.55 -14.86 13.68
C TYR A 144 10.36 -13.56 13.54
N MET A 145 9.70 -12.41 13.53
CA MET A 145 10.28 -11.14 13.10
C MET A 145 10.25 -10.06 14.17
N LEU A 146 9.45 -10.24 15.22
CA LEU A 146 9.70 -9.53 16.46
C LEU A 146 11.12 -9.94 16.90
N PRO A 147 11.97 -8.98 17.28
CA PRO A 147 13.18 -9.32 18.02
C PRO A 147 12.71 -10.29 19.09
N ARG A 148 13.31 -11.49 19.17
CA ARG A 148 13.19 -12.20 20.44
C ARG A 148 13.65 -11.16 21.45
N PRO A 149 12.88 -10.88 22.53
CA PRO A 149 13.44 -10.11 23.62
C PRO A 149 14.82 -10.72 23.85
N PRO A 150 15.90 -9.90 23.92
CA PRO A 150 17.22 -10.44 24.16
C PRO A 150 16.97 -11.48 25.24
N GLN A 151 17.25 -12.75 24.92
CA GLN A 151 17.20 -13.72 25.98
C GLN A 151 18.23 -13.12 26.89
N THR A 152 17.78 -12.50 27.98
CA THR A 152 18.46 -12.58 29.24
C THR A 152 18.53 -14.09 29.45
N VAL A 153 19.47 -14.70 28.74
CA VAL A 153 20.28 -15.74 29.30
C VAL A 153 20.65 -15.05 30.60
N PHE A 154 19.99 -15.46 31.67
CA PHE A 154 20.53 -15.28 32.99
C PHE A 154 21.82 -16.10 32.94
N VAL A 155 22.82 -15.57 32.23
CA VAL A 155 24.20 -15.89 32.43
C VAL A 155 24.33 -15.46 33.88
N ASN A 156 24.36 -16.45 34.77
CA ASN A 156 24.59 -16.19 36.18
C ASN A 156 25.77 -15.20 36.21
N ALA A 157 25.74 -14.12 36.99
CA ALA A 157 26.78 -13.07 36.92
C ALA A 157 28.21 -13.66 36.93
N ARG A 158 28.37 -14.84 37.53
CA ARG A 158 29.56 -15.69 37.51
C ARG A 158 30.01 -16.20 36.14
N GLU A 159 29.11 -16.64 35.29
CA GLU A 159 29.38 -17.06 33.90
C GLU A 159 29.68 -15.85 33.00
N GLN A 160 29.10 -14.68 33.29
CA GLN A 160 29.35 -13.47 32.50
C GLN A 160 30.76 -12.94 32.75
N VAL A 161 31.18 -12.91 34.01
CA VAL A 161 32.58 -12.62 34.39
C VAL A 161 33.55 -13.66 33.81
N HIS A 162 33.15 -14.94 33.73
CA HIS A 162 33.99 -15.98 33.13
C HIS A 162 34.16 -15.80 31.61
N LEU A 163 33.07 -15.47 30.91
CA LEU A 163 33.09 -15.23 29.47
C LEU A 163 33.87 -13.96 29.11
N GLU A 164 33.69 -12.87 29.87
CA GLU A 164 34.48 -11.64 29.69
C GLU A 164 35.97 -11.89 29.92
N ARG A 165 36.34 -12.69 30.93
CA ARG A 165 37.73 -13.06 31.19
C ARG A 165 38.34 -13.91 30.08
N LEU A 166 37.58 -14.86 29.53
CA LEU A 166 38.04 -15.67 28.39
C LEU A 166 38.22 -14.83 27.12
N LEU A 167 37.34 -13.86 26.87
CA LEU A 167 37.43 -12.97 25.72
C LEU A 167 38.59 -11.96 25.87
N SER A 168 38.86 -11.47 27.09
CA SER A 168 40.03 -10.62 27.35
C SER A 168 41.35 -11.39 27.19
N ASP A 169 41.42 -12.63 27.69
CA ASP A 169 42.63 -13.47 27.57
C ASP A 169 42.94 -13.88 26.11
N GLU A 170 41.92 -14.02 25.26
CA GLU A 170 42.11 -14.27 23.82
C GLU A 170 42.52 -13.01 23.04
N PHE A 171 41.99 -11.84 23.41
CA PHE A 171 42.33 -10.58 22.74
C PHE A 171 43.78 -10.17 23.01
N GLU A 172 44.24 -10.28 24.27
CA GLU A 172 45.63 -9.98 24.65
C GLU A 172 46.65 -10.93 24.01
N LYS A 173 46.30 -12.22 23.82
CA LYS A 173 47.17 -13.18 23.12
C LYS A 173 47.25 -12.96 21.61
N SER A 174 46.26 -12.32 21.00
CA SER A 174 46.28 -12.03 19.56
C SER A 174 47.04 -10.75 19.22
N GLU A 175 47.05 -9.74 20.10
CA GLU A 175 47.77 -8.48 19.85
C GLU A 175 49.29 -8.60 20.03
N GLU A 176 49.79 -9.54 20.84
CA GLU A 176 51.23 -9.79 21.01
C GLU A 176 51.85 -10.66 19.89
N ALA A 177 51.05 -11.46 19.18
CA ALA A 177 51.57 -12.36 18.14
C ALA A 177 51.87 -11.64 16.80
N ASP A 178 51.20 -10.53 16.51
CA ASP A 178 51.28 -9.86 15.21
C ASP A 178 52.34 -8.72 15.16
N TYR A 179 52.97 -8.36 16.28
CA TYR A 179 53.91 -7.23 16.35
C TYR A 179 55.40 -7.60 16.26
N GLU A 180 55.77 -8.87 16.37
CA GLU A 180 57.18 -9.30 16.30
C GLU A 180 57.64 -9.70 14.87
N ASP A 181 56.73 -9.95 13.92
CA ASP A 181 57.10 -10.52 12.60
C ASP A 181 57.35 -9.49 11.48
N PHE A 182 56.99 -8.21 11.65
CA PHE A 182 57.02 -7.25 10.53
C PHE A 182 57.98 -6.06 10.64
N GLY A 183 58.80 -5.92 11.69
CA GLY A 183 59.97 -5.02 11.68
C GLY A 183 59.74 -3.57 11.21
N LEU A 184 58.52 -3.02 11.31
CA LEU A 184 58.15 -1.73 10.75
C LEU A 184 57.98 -0.69 11.85
N ALA A 185 58.89 0.29 11.84
CA ALA A 185 58.86 1.45 12.73
C ALA A 185 57.56 2.26 12.58
N LYS A 186 56.95 2.63 13.72
CA LYS A 186 55.76 3.50 13.80
C LYS A 186 56.01 4.85 13.13
N ALA A 187 55.30 5.12 12.03
CA ALA A 187 55.27 6.43 11.39
C ALA A 187 54.24 7.37 12.08
N PRO A 188 54.51 8.69 12.17
CA PRO A 188 53.63 9.62 12.85
C PRO A 188 52.35 9.93 12.06
N ARG A 189 51.25 9.95 12.81
CA ARG A 189 49.87 10.19 12.36
C ARG A 189 49.71 11.61 11.82
N ARG A 190 49.50 11.76 10.50
CA ARG A 190 49.16 13.04 9.85
C ARG A 190 47.64 13.25 9.90
N VAL A 191 47.23 14.32 10.59
CA VAL A 191 45.85 14.84 10.57
C VAL A 191 45.60 15.50 9.21
N ARG A 192 44.61 15.02 8.45
CA ARG A 192 44.09 15.71 7.26
C ARG A 192 42.71 16.26 7.56
N SER A 193 42.58 17.57 7.43
CA SER A 193 41.34 18.33 7.52
C SER A 193 40.46 18.10 6.29
N ALA A 194 39.17 17.83 6.51
CA ALA A 194 38.15 17.76 5.48
C ALA A 194 37.61 19.16 5.17
N ALA A 195 37.91 19.68 3.99
CA ALA A 195 37.19 20.78 3.36
C ALA A 195 37.42 20.74 1.85
N ALA A 196 36.35 21.03 1.10
CA ALA A 196 36.22 21.05 -0.36
C ALA A 196 36.01 19.68 -1.01
N ASP A 197 34.75 19.41 -1.38
CA ASP A 197 34.35 19.00 -2.73
C ASP A 197 32.88 18.56 -2.74
N ASN A 198 31.96 19.51 -2.99
CA ASN A 198 30.68 19.16 -3.61
C ASN A 198 30.00 20.40 -4.21
N ALA A 199 30.36 20.75 -5.44
CA ALA A 199 29.79 21.87 -6.17
C ALA A 199 29.72 21.62 -7.68
N VAL A 200 29.24 20.46 -8.13
CA VAL A 200 28.84 20.27 -9.54
C VAL A 200 27.77 19.18 -9.65
N ALA A 201 26.48 19.56 -9.61
CA ALA A 201 25.37 18.81 -10.23
C ALA A 201 24.02 19.51 -9.97
N ARG A 202 23.77 20.68 -10.58
CA ARG A 202 22.41 21.24 -10.70
C ARG A 202 22.31 22.11 -11.95
N ALA A 203 22.06 21.48 -13.09
CA ALA A 203 21.46 22.12 -14.27
C ALA A 203 20.84 21.02 -15.15
N ALA A 204 19.63 21.30 -15.66
CA ALA A 204 18.79 20.50 -16.55
C ALA A 204 17.86 19.47 -15.88
N MET A 205 16.61 19.91 -15.61
CA MET A 205 15.37 19.25 -16.04
C MET A 205 14.18 20.12 -15.62
N ASP A 206 13.85 21.10 -16.48
CA ASP A 206 12.53 21.71 -16.56
C ASP A 206 11.74 20.90 -17.60
N GLU A 207 10.61 20.32 -17.22
CA GLU A 207 9.33 20.24 -17.97
C GLU A 207 8.38 19.17 -17.35
N ASP A 208 7.10 19.56 -17.24
CA ASP A 208 5.90 18.83 -16.79
C ASP A 208 5.57 18.71 -15.28
N ASP A 209 5.23 19.88 -14.71
CA ASP A 209 4.93 20.13 -13.30
C ASP A 209 3.41 20.23 -13.00
N ASN A 210 2.67 19.12 -13.06
CA ASN A 210 1.28 19.11 -12.56
C ASN A 210 0.79 17.86 -11.79
N ASP A 211 1.58 16.78 -11.72
CA ASP A 211 1.21 15.59 -10.93
C ASP A 211 2.02 15.43 -9.61
N ASP A 212 3.13 16.15 -9.44
CA ASP A 212 3.98 16.07 -8.24
C ASP A 212 3.47 16.89 -7.04
N ARG A 213 2.47 17.76 -7.25
CA ARG A 213 1.83 18.50 -6.16
C ARG A 213 0.96 17.61 -5.24
N LEU A 214 0.67 16.37 -5.64
CA LEU A 214 -0.06 15.40 -4.82
C LEU A 214 0.84 14.64 -3.83
N LEU A 215 2.16 14.59 -4.06
CA LEU A 215 3.11 13.93 -3.16
C LEU A 215 3.73 14.90 -2.14
N ALA A 216 3.87 16.18 -2.47
CA ALA A 216 4.35 17.22 -1.55
C ALA A 216 3.32 17.67 -0.49
N ALA A 217 2.04 17.32 -0.65
CA ALA A 217 0.97 17.68 0.30
C ALA A 217 0.80 16.70 1.49
N LEU A 218 1.73 15.75 1.67
CA LEU A 218 1.71 14.80 2.78
C LEU A 218 2.54 15.22 4.01
N ASP A 219 3.21 16.38 3.98
CA ASP A 219 4.09 16.84 5.07
C ASP A 219 3.77 18.26 5.60
N TYR A 220 2.58 18.80 5.33
CA TYR A 220 2.18 20.11 5.85
C TYR A 220 0.82 20.02 6.55
N GLU A 221 0.74 20.60 7.75
CA GLU A 221 -0.38 20.65 8.72
C GLU A 221 -0.26 19.69 9.94
N ASP A 222 0.70 19.95 10.84
CA ASP A 222 0.54 19.63 12.28
C ASP A 222 1.18 20.69 13.21
N THR A 223 0.97 21.98 12.92
CA THR A 223 1.33 23.06 13.85
C THR A 223 0.14 23.98 14.09
N LYS A 224 -0.73 23.59 15.03
CA LYS A 224 -1.42 24.47 15.99
C LYS A 224 -2.44 23.67 16.83
N ARG A 225 -1.98 23.00 17.88
CA ARG A 225 -2.83 22.70 19.04
C ARG A 225 -2.09 22.98 20.34
N LYS A 226 -2.78 23.72 21.20
CA LYS A 226 -2.33 24.26 22.49
C LYS A 226 -1.81 23.14 23.40
N THR A 227 -0.60 23.33 23.90
CA THR A 227 0.06 22.51 24.93
C THR A 227 -0.64 22.69 26.28
N THR A 228 -1.16 21.61 26.84
CA THR A 228 -1.44 21.49 28.29
C THR A 228 -0.18 20.98 29.00
N PRO A 229 0.10 21.43 30.24
CA PRO A 229 1.32 21.03 30.96
C PRO A 229 1.26 19.56 31.42
N PRO A 230 2.41 18.87 31.55
CA PRO A 230 2.47 17.46 31.89
C PRO A 230 2.17 17.23 33.37
N LYS A 231 1.32 16.23 33.65
CA LYS A 231 1.11 15.68 35.00
C LYS A 231 2.31 14.84 35.41
N GLU A 232 2.69 14.98 36.68
CA GLU A 232 3.82 14.33 37.35
C GLU A 232 3.80 12.79 37.20
N ALA A 233 4.99 12.25 36.99
CA ALA A 233 5.27 10.85 36.67
C ALA A 233 4.98 9.90 37.85
N ALA A 234 4.13 8.90 37.59
CA ALA A 234 4.08 7.68 38.41
C ALA A 234 5.32 6.82 38.11
N GLY A 235 5.82 6.12 39.14
CA GLY A 235 7.11 5.43 39.15
C GLY A 235 7.28 4.30 38.12
N PRO A 236 8.52 3.77 38.01
CA PRO A 236 8.89 2.78 36.99
C PRO A 236 8.31 1.39 37.33
N ASP A 237 7.18 1.04 36.71
CA ASP A 237 6.72 -0.34 36.61
C ASP A 237 7.69 -1.12 35.70
N ALA A 238 8.51 -1.99 36.31
CA ALA A 238 9.69 -2.59 35.69
C ALA A 238 9.45 -3.78 34.74
N ASP A 239 8.21 -4.12 34.38
CA ASP A 239 7.91 -5.34 33.58
C ASP A 239 7.02 -5.11 32.34
N PHE A 240 6.90 -3.87 31.84
CA PHE A 240 6.17 -3.63 30.60
C PHE A 240 7.04 -3.99 29.38
N ASP A 241 6.77 -5.13 28.74
CA ASP A 241 7.30 -5.45 27.40
C ASP A 241 6.38 -4.86 26.30
N PRO A 242 6.72 -3.67 25.74
CA PRO A 242 5.92 -3.05 24.69
C PRO A 242 5.78 -3.94 23.44
N ILE A 243 6.73 -4.84 23.19
CA ILE A 243 6.73 -5.70 22.00
C ILE A 243 5.67 -6.80 22.11
N ALA A 244 5.52 -7.41 23.30
CA ALA A 244 4.49 -8.42 23.57
C ALA A 244 3.07 -7.85 23.44
N HIS A 245 2.84 -6.62 23.90
CA HIS A 245 1.54 -5.95 23.79
C HIS A 245 1.18 -5.58 22.34
N ILE A 246 2.16 -5.13 21.55
CA ILE A 246 1.97 -4.88 20.12
C ILE A 246 1.50 -6.16 19.41
N GLY A 247 2.10 -7.32 19.75
CA GLY A 247 1.74 -8.61 19.14
C GLY A 247 0.31 -9.08 19.38
N LEU A 248 -0.27 -8.81 20.57
CA LEU A 248 -1.65 -9.21 20.91
C LEU A 248 -2.68 -8.31 20.21
N ASP A 249 -2.46 -7.00 20.18
CA ASP A 249 -3.34 -6.02 19.51
C ASP A 249 -3.39 -6.27 17.99
N ILE A 250 -2.25 -6.63 17.38
CA ILE A 250 -2.20 -6.98 15.96
C ILE A 250 -3.10 -8.19 15.66
N LYS A 251 -3.03 -9.27 16.45
CA LYS A 251 -3.85 -10.47 16.17
C LYS A 251 -5.36 -10.14 16.15
N GLU A 252 -5.82 -9.32 17.08
CA GLU A 252 -7.23 -8.93 17.17
C GLU A 252 -7.64 -8.02 16.01
N ARG A 253 -6.83 -7.03 15.63
CA ARG A 253 -7.15 -6.10 14.52
C ARG A 253 -7.36 -6.82 13.19
N TRP A 254 -6.54 -7.82 12.90
CA TRP A 254 -6.64 -8.56 11.64
C TRP A 254 -7.76 -9.60 11.66
N LYS A 255 -8.08 -10.18 12.83
CA LYS A 255 -9.11 -11.19 12.97
C LYS A 255 -10.49 -10.67 12.57
N HIS A 256 -10.84 -9.47 13.04
CA HIS A 256 -12.17 -8.87 12.83
C HIS A 256 -12.29 -8.03 11.56
N ALA A 257 -11.18 -7.67 10.91
CA ALA A 257 -11.21 -6.92 9.67
C ALA A 257 -11.83 -7.76 8.52
N ARG A 258 -12.87 -7.22 7.86
CA ARG A 258 -13.50 -7.84 6.67
C ARG A 258 -12.61 -7.81 5.45
N LEU A 259 -11.76 -6.78 5.30
CA LEU A 259 -10.75 -6.73 4.24
C LEU A 259 -9.37 -6.59 4.88
N CYS A 260 -8.45 -7.44 4.44
CA CYS A 260 -7.08 -7.47 4.92
C CYS A 260 -6.10 -7.28 3.76
N VAL A 261 -5.44 -6.13 3.71
CA VAL A 261 -4.41 -5.80 2.72
C VAL A 261 -3.12 -5.48 3.48
N GLY A 262 -2.14 -6.35 3.40
CA GLY A 262 -0.88 -6.19 4.13
C GLY A 262 0.07 -5.21 3.47
N ASP A 263 0.63 -4.32 4.29
CA ASP A 263 1.71 -3.44 3.87
C ASP A 263 3.00 -4.27 3.64
N PRO A 264 3.67 -4.12 2.48
CA PRO A 264 4.89 -4.86 2.16
C PRO A 264 6.08 -4.55 3.08
N PHE A 265 6.11 -3.35 3.66
CA PHE A 265 7.22 -2.84 4.45
C PHE A 265 6.88 -2.82 5.94
N ILE A 266 5.67 -2.38 6.29
CA ILE A 266 5.17 -2.33 7.67
C ILE A 266 4.29 -3.55 7.95
N ARG A 267 4.93 -4.68 8.27
CA ARG A 267 4.27 -5.99 8.20
C ARG A 267 3.00 -6.13 9.03
N HIS A 268 2.94 -5.47 10.18
CA HIS A 268 1.79 -5.51 11.09
C HIS A 268 0.62 -4.59 10.69
N LYS A 269 0.81 -3.75 9.67
CA LYS A 269 -0.18 -2.78 9.22
C LYS A 269 -1.10 -3.41 8.18
N ASN A 270 -2.40 -3.38 8.48
CA ASN A 270 -3.46 -3.63 7.52
C ASN A 270 -3.85 -2.30 6.87
N LEU A 271 -3.57 -2.12 5.58
CA LEU A 271 -3.87 -0.91 4.81
C LEU A 271 -5.37 -0.66 4.62
N ALA A 272 -6.21 -1.66 4.88
CA ALA A 272 -7.66 -1.56 4.84
C ALA A 272 -8.31 -1.42 6.23
N SER A 273 -7.51 -1.33 7.31
CA SER A 273 -8.06 -1.24 8.67
C SER A 273 -9.04 -0.08 8.92
N PRO A 274 -8.90 1.11 8.30
CA PRO A 274 -9.84 2.21 8.52
C PRO A 274 -11.19 2.05 7.79
N ILE A 275 -11.32 1.05 6.91
CA ILE A 275 -12.47 0.92 6.01
C ILE A 275 -13.62 0.23 6.74
N ALA A 276 -14.73 0.96 6.89
CA ALA A 276 -15.94 0.43 7.51
C ALA A 276 -16.64 -0.60 6.60
N HIS A 277 -17.44 -1.49 7.20
CA HIS A 277 -18.12 -2.59 6.48
C HIS A 277 -19.00 -2.09 5.34
N TYR A 278 -19.78 -1.05 5.57
CA TYR A 278 -20.69 -0.52 4.54
C TYR A 278 -19.94 0.15 3.37
N ILE A 279 -18.71 0.65 3.60
CA ILE A 279 -17.85 1.17 2.51
C ILE A 279 -17.35 0.01 1.65
N LEU A 280 -17.04 -1.12 2.28
CA LEU A 280 -16.64 -2.32 1.55
C LEU A 280 -17.79 -2.87 0.70
N ASP A 281 -19.01 -2.91 1.24
CA ASP A 281 -20.19 -3.37 0.49
C ASP A 281 -20.48 -2.44 -0.72
N ASP A 282 -20.34 -1.12 -0.56
CA ASP A 282 -20.47 -0.15 -1.66
C ASP A 282 -19.34 -0.32 -2.69
N PHE A 283 -18.10 -0.56 -2.25
CA PHE A 283 -16.98 -0.87 -3.12
C PHE A 283 -17.23 -2.11 -3.99
N GLN A 284 -17.72 -3.20 -3.40
CA GLN A 284 -18.06 -4.42 -4.14
C GLN A 284 -19.17 -4.18 -5.18
N LYS A 285 -20.23 -3.46 -4.77
CA LYS A 285 -21.31 -3.08 -5.68
C LYS A 285 -20.78 -2.26 -6.86
N LYS A 286 -19.94 -1.26 -6.60
CA LYS A 286 -19.35 -0.39 -7.62
C LYS A 286 -18.39 -1.14 -8.54
N CYS A 287 -17.64 -2.11 -8.01
CA CYS A 287 -16.84 -3.01 -8.84
C CYS A 287 -17.72 -3.83 -9.78
N ARG A 288 -18.83 -4.40 -9.29
CA ARG A 288 -19.77 -5.17 -10.11
C ARG A 288 -20.38 -4.34 -11.24
N GLU A 289 -20.82 -3.11 -10.93
CA GLU A 289 -21.32 -2.14 -11.92
C GLU A 289 -20.27 -1.85 -13.01
N ALA A 290 -19.02 -1.60 -12.61
CA ALA A 290 -17.92 -1.30 -13.55
C ALA A 290 -17.56 -2.50 -14.44
N ALA A 291 -17.53 -3.72 -13.87
CA ALA A 291 -17.28 -4.94 -14.62
C ALA A 291 -18.37 -5.17 -15.69
N THR A 292 -19.64 -5.17 -15.28
CA THR A 292 -20.77 -5.36 -16.21
C THR A 292 -20.75 -4.33 -17.33
N PHE A 293 -20.52 -3.05 -17.03
CA PHE A 293 -20.45 -2.00 -18.05
C PHE A 293 -19.33 -2.24 -19.08
N LEU A 294 -18.14 -2.69 -18.64
CA LEU A 294 -17.03 -2.98 -19.54
C LEU A 294 -17.27 -4.23 -20.39
N GLU A 295 -17.92 -5.26 -19.83
CA GLU A 295 -18.30 -6.51 -20.51
C GLU A 295 -19.35 -6.27 -21.60
N GLU A 296 -20.29 -5.35 -21.36
CA GLU A 296 -21.29 -4.91 -22.34
C GLU A 296 -20.70 -4.03 -23.47
N GLY A 297 -19.37 -3.86 -23.51
CA GLY A 297 -18.67 -3.10 -24.54
C GLY A 297 -18.54 -1.60 -24.24
N GLY A 298 -18.90 -1.15 -23.04
CA GLY A 298 -18.77 0.25 -22.63
C GLY A 298 -17.34 0.78 -22.74
N PRO A 299 -17.11 2.07 -23.08
CA PRO A 299 -15.77 2.64 -23.20
C PRO A 299 -15.10 2.83 -21.84
N ILE A 300 -13.78 2.57 -21.76
CA ILE A 300 -12.97 2.76 -20.54
C ILE A 300 -13.07 4.20 -20.01
N ASP A 301 -13.18 5.19 -20.90
CA ASP A 301 -13.30 6.61 -20.56
C ASP A 301 -14.48 6.91 -19.64
N TRP A 302 -15.53 6.09 -19.66
CA TRP A 302 -16.66 6.22 -18.73
C TRP A 302 -16.21 6.11 -17.27
N LEU A 303 -15.24 5.23 -16.97
CA LEU A 303 -14.68 5.08 -15.63
C LEU A 303 -13.88 6.30 -15.18
N LEU A 304 -13.38 7.09 -16.14
CA LEU A 304 -12.54 8.27 -15.89
C LEU A 304 -13.35 9.55 -15.68
N LYS A 305 -14.65 9.53 -16.03
CA LYS A 305 -15.55 10.69 -15.94
C LYS A 305 -15.97 10.97 -14.51
N SER A 306 -15.91 12.24 -14.15
CA SER A 306 -16.43 12.75 -12.89
C SER A 306 -17.96 12.65 -12.84
N LYS A 307 -18.53 12.74 -11.64
CA LYS A 307 -20.00 12.74 -11.46
C LYS A 307 -20.69 13.91 -12.18
N SER A 308 -20.03 15.07 -12.29
CA SER A 308 -20.57 16.22 -13.02
C SER A 308 -20.62 15.95 -14.52
N GLU A 309 -19.59 15.33 -15.08
CA GLU A 309 -19.53 14.93 -16.49
C GLU A 309 -20.55 13.83 -16.82
N LEU A 310 -20.72 12.85 -15.93
CA LEU A 310 -21.76 11.81 -16.11
C LEU A 310 -23.16 12.42 -16.09
N LYS A 311 -23.42 13.40 -15.20
CA LYS A 311 -24.70 14.13 -15.17
C LYS A 311 -24.94 14.92 -16.46
N SER A 312 -23.91 15.55 -17.02
CA SER A 312 -24.06 16.33 -18.25
C SER A 312 -24.29 15.43 -19.46
N MET A 313 -23.67 14.25 -19.51
CA MET A 313 -23.92 13.24 -20.55
C MET A 313 -25.34 12.69 -20.52
N ASN A 314 -25.83 12.25 -19.35
CA ASN A 314 -27.19 11.74 -19.22
C ASN A 314 -28.24 12.80 -19.59
N ARG A 315 -27.94 14.09 -19.36
CA ARG A 315 -28.80 15.20 -19.80
C ARG A 315 -28.78 15.37 -21.33
N ARG A 316 -27.61 15.21 -21.97
CA ARG A 316 -27.48 15.27 -23.43
C ARG A 316 -28.19 14.12 -24.13
N GLU A 317 -28.04 12.89 -23.63
CA GLU A 317 -28.71 11.70 -24.20
C GLU A 317 -30.23 11.79 -24.11
N ARG A 318 -30.77 12.28 -22.97
CA ARG A 318 -32.22 12.53 -22.83
C ARG A 318 -32.72 13.60 -23.81
N ASN A 319 -31.91 14.63 -24.04
CA ASN A 319 -32.25 15.70 -24.98
C ASN A 319 -32.11 15.27 -26.45
N SER A 320 -31.20 14.35 -26.80
CA SER A 320 -31.08 13.84 -28.17
C SER A 320 -32.22 12.89 -28.52
N SER A 321 -32.63 12.02 -27.60
CA SER A 321 -33.73 11.08 -27.85
C SER A 321 -35.08 11.77 -28.03
N SER A 322 -35.26 12.96 -27.44
CA SER A 322 -36.47 13.77 -27.60
C SER A 322 -36.51 14.55 -28.92
N HIS A 323 -35.37 14.75 -29.59
CA HIS A 323 -35.34 15.45 -30.88
C HIS A 323 -35.68 14.52 -32.06
N THR A 324 -35.29 13.24 -31.98
CA THR A 324 -35.53 12.27 -33.06
C THR A 324 -37.00 11.83 -33.19
N GLN A 325 -37.86 12.15 -32.21
CA GLN A 325 -39.29 11.81 -32.23
C GLN A 325 -40.20 12.96 -32.71
N ARG A 326 -39.64 14.00 -33.34
CA ARG A 326 -40.40 14.85 -34.25
C ARG A 326 -40.23 14.32 -35.67
N GLN A 327 -40.87 13.18 -35.96
CA GLN A 327 -41.16 12.90 -37.36
C GLN A 327 -42.02 14.05 -37.90
N PRO A 328 -41.68 14.63 -39.06
CA PRO A 328 -42.58 15.57 -39.72
C PRO A 328 -43.89 14.82 -39.91
N ARG A 329 -44.98 15.33 -39.34
CA ARG A 329 -46.34 14.91 -39.71
C ARG A 329 -46.40 15.04 -41.22
N SER A 330 -46.22 13.94 -41.95
CA SER A 330 -46.53 13.89 -43.36
C SER A 330 -48.00 14.26 -43.41
N ARG A 331 -48.29 15.47 -43.90
CA ARG A 331 -49.65 15.82 -44.29
C ARG A 331 -50.03 14.78 -45.32
N HIS A 332 -50.78 13.77 -44.87
CA HIS A 332 -51.44 12.81 -45.71
C HIS A 332 -52.40 13.64 -46.54
N ARG A 333 -51.97 13.96 -47.75
CA ARG A 333 -52.81 14.54 -48.78
C ARG A 333 -53.80 13.43 -49.11
N MET A 334 -55.05 13.63 -48.72
CA MET A 334 -56.17 12.79 -49.14
C MET A 334 -56.27 12.93 -50.66
N ASP A 335 -55.82 11.92 -51.40
CA ASP A 335 -56.23 11.76 -52.78
C ASP A 335 -57.58 11.02 -52.76
N PRO A 336 -58.63 11.57 -53.40
CA PRO A 336 -59.94 10.93 -53.47
C PRO A 336 -59.86 9.78 -54.50
N GLU A 337 -59.80 8.55 -54.01
CA GLU A 337 -59.86 7.36 -54.86
C GLU A 337 -61.30 7.14 -55.33
N LEU A 338 -61.48 7.27 -56.64
CA LEU A 338 -62.71 6.99 -57.38
C LEU A 338 -63.05 5.50 -57.32
N SER A 339 -64.28 5.20 -56.92
CA SER A 339 -65.00 3.96 -57.27
C SER A 339 -64.95 3.72 -58.79
N PRO A 340 -64.86 2.45 -59.24
CA PRO A 340 -66.09 1.86 -59.75
C PRO A 340 -66.28 0.35 -59.52
N GLU A 341 -67.56 0.01 -59.40
CA GLU A 341 -68.29 -1.10 -60.03
C GLU A 341 -67.86 -2.56 -59.81
N ALA A 342 -68.73 -3.21 -59.04
CA ALA A 342 -69.34 -4.51 -59.30
C ALA A 342 -69.04 -5.19 -60.64
N THR A 343 -68.67 -6.48 -60.58
CA THR A 343 -69.36 -7.49 -61.40
C THR A 343 -69.25 -8.86 -60.77
N ALA A 344 -70.40 -9.52 -60.71
CA ALA A 344 -70.62 -10.87 -60.23
C ALA A 344 -70.07 -11.92 -61.21
N THR A 345 -69.64 -13.06 -60.70
CA THR A 345 -70.16 -14.38 -61.11
C THR A 345 -69.81 -15.45 -60.09
#